data_AF-A0A0P0W5Z1-F1
#
_entry.id   AF-A0A0P0W5Z1-F1
#
_cell.length_a   1.000
_cell.length_b   1.000
_cell.length_c   1.000
_cell.angle_alpha   90.00
_cell.angle_beta   90.00
_cell.angle_gamma   90.00
#
_symmetry.space_group_name_H-M   'P 1'
#
loop_
_entity.id
_entity.type
_entity.pdbx_description
1 polymer ?
#
loop_
_entity_poly.entity_id
_entity_poly.type
_entity_poly.pdbx_seq_one_letter_code
_entity_poly.pdbx_strand_id
1 'polypeptide(L)'
;SSKKTMEINPENGIMEELRKRADADANDKSVRDLVLLLFETALLTSGFSLDDPNTFAARIHRMLKLGLNIDDDDAAAADDDADMPALDDAAAEESKMEEVD
;
A
#
# COMPACT_ATOMS: atom_id res chain seq x y z
N SER A 1 0.74 -11.01 17.07
CA SER A 1 1.44 -9.87 16.46
C SER A 1 0.61 -8.63 16.74
N SER A 2 1.18 -7.58 17.33
CA SER A 2 0.45 -6.32 17.55
C SER A 2 0.26 -5.61 16.22
N LYS A 3 -0.92 -5.01 15.98
CA LYS A 3 -1.15 -4.13 14.83
C LYS A 3 -0.20 -2.93 14.95
N LYS A 4 0.47 -2.58 13.86
CA LYS A 4 1.42 -1.46 13.79
C LYS A 4 0.72 -0.25 13.18
N THR A 5 1.02 0.94 13.66
CA THR A 5 0.51 2.19 13.10
C THR A 5 1.49 2.71 12.05
N MET A 6 0.99 3.00 10.85
CA MET A 6 1.75 3.69 9.80
C MET A 6 1.39 5.17 9.83
N GLU A 7 2.33 6.00 10.28
CA GLU A 7 2.18 7.46 10.26
C GLU A 7 2.44 8.00 8.84
N ILE A 8 1.61 8.96 8.41
CA ILE A 8 1.65 9.53 7.05
C ILE A 8 1.96 11.02 7.14
N ASN A 9 2.85 11.52 6.27
CA ASN A 9 3.10 12.96 6.12
C ASN A 9 2.15 13.57 5.07
N PRO A 10 1.18 14.43 5.47
CA PRO A 10 0.23 15.04 4.53
C PRO A 10 0.87 16.09 3.61
N GLU A 11 2.03 16.65 3.96
CA GLU A 11 2.73 17.65 3.14
C GLU A 11 3.58 17.01 2.03
N ASN A 12 3.62 15.67 1.95
CA ASN A 12 4.36 14.97 0.91
C ASN A 12 3.52 14.91 -0.38
N GLY A 13 4.08 15.43 -1.49
CA GLY A 13 3.40 15.44 -2.78
C GLY A 13 3.00 14.05 -3.31
N ILE A 14 3.71 12.97 -2.91
CA ILE A 14 3.32 11.59 -3.24
C ILE A 14 2.00 11.23 -2.55
N MET A 15 1.82 11.61 -1.29
CA MET A 15 0.59 11.34 -0.54
C MET A 15 -0.60 12.11 -1.10
N GLU A 16 -0.39 13.38 -1.48
CA GLU A 16 -1.44 14.16 -2.14
C GLU A 16 -1.89 13.54 -3.45
N GLU A 17 -0.94 13.08 -4.27
CA GLU A 17 -1.25 12.50 -5.58
C GLU A 17 -1.90 11.12 -5.46
N LEU A 18 -1.45 10.30 -4.50
CA LEU A 18 -2.11 9.05 -4.14
C LEU A 18 -3.56 9.28 -3.70
N ARG A 19 -3.80 10.31 -2.86
CA ARG A 19 -5.15 10.68 -2.42
C ARG A 19 -6.06 11.02 -3.60
N LYS A 20 -5.61 11.91 -4.50
CA LYS A 20 -6.40 12.31 -5.68
C LYS A 20 -6.75 11.12 -6.57
N ARG A 21 -5.80 10.19 -6.78
CA ARG A 21 -6.05 9.00 -7.60
C ARG A 21 -7.01 8.02 -6.93
N ALA A 22 -6.87 7.80 -5.62
CA ALA A 22 -7.79 6.98 -4.85
C ALA A 22 -9.22 7.57 -4.81
N ASP A 23 -9.34 8.90 -4.71
CA ASP A 23 -10.63 9.61 -4.77
C ASP A 23 -11.29 9.49 -6.16
N ALA A 24 -10.49 9.38 -7.22
CA ALA A 24 -10.98 9.21 -8.58
C ALA A 24 -11.41 7.77 -8.88
N ASP A 25 -10.62 6.78 -8.45
CA ASP A 25 -10.94 5.35 -8.56
C ASP A 25 -10.31 4.54 -7.41
N ALA A 26 -11.15 4.17 -6.44
CA ALA A 26 -10.74 3.33 -5.31
C ALA A 26 -10.39 1.87 -5.71
N ASN A 27 -10.72 1.47 -6.94
CA ASN A 27 -10.42 0.15 -7.48
C ASN A 27 -9.23 0.14 -8.44
N ASP A 28 -8.52 1.26 -8.57
CA ASP A 28 -7.31 1.31 -9.37
C ASP A 28 -6.22 0.41 -8.76
N LYS A 29 -5.95 -0.70 -9.44
CA LYS A 29 -4.93 -1.68 -9.04
C LYS A 29 -3.54 -1.06 -8.93
N SER A 30 -3.21 -0.08 -9.78
CA SER A 30 -1.91 0.61 -9.73
C SER A 30 -1.75 1.46 -8.47
N VAL A 31 -2.83 2.10 -8.01
CA VAL A 31 -2.84 2.88 -6.76
C VAL A 31 -2.71 1.96 -5.56
N ARG A 32 -3.43 0.84 -5.54
CA ARG A 32 -3.31 -0.18 -4.47
C ARG A 32 -1.90 -0.75 -4.38
N ASP A 33 -1.31 -1.12 -5.51
CA ASP A 33 0.07 -1.61 -5.58
C ASP A 33 1.05 -0.55 -5.04
N LEU A 34 0.86 0.73 -5.40
CA LEU A 34 1.74 1.81 -4.95
C LEU A 34 1.64 2.07 -3.44
N VAL A 35 0.43 1.99 -2.87
CA VAL A 35 0.19 2.13 -1.42
C VAL A 35 0.82 0.97 -0.66
N LEU A 36 0.67 -0.27 -1.13
CA LEU A 36 1.31 -1.43 -0.49
C LEU A 36 2.83 -1.35 -0.54
N LEU A 37 3.40 -0.93 -1.68
CA LEU A 37 4.83 -0.73 -1.82
C LEU A 37 5.36 0.33 -0.84
N LEU A 38 4.60 1.42 -0.66
CA LEU A 38 4.93 2.46 0.33
C LEU A 38 4.92 1.90 1.75
N PHE A 39 3.91 1.08 2.09
CA PHE A 39 3.81 0.42 3.39
C PHE A 39 4.99 -0.52 3.66
N GLU A 40 5.34 -1.41 2.73
CA GLU A 40 6.46 -2.35 2.86
C GLU A 40 7.81 -1.63 2.95
N THR A 41 7.98 -0.53 2.21
CA THR A 41 9.16 0.32 2.30
C THR A 41 9.25 1.01 3.66
N ALA A 42 8.13 1.52 4.19
CA ALA A 42 8.07 2.10 5.52
C ALA A 42 8.35 1.05 6.62
N LEU A 43 7.87 -0.18 6.42
CA LEU A 43 8.12 -1.32 7.31
C LEU A 43 9.62 -1.64 7.40
N LEU A 44 10.28 -1.79 6.23
CA LEU A 44 11.72 -2.04 6.13
C LEU A 44 12.56 -0.93 6.75
N THR A 45 12.28 0.33 6.41
CA THR A 45 13.04 1.49 6.90
C THR A 45 12.85 1.73 8.40
N SER A 46 11.73 1.29 8.95
CA SER A 46 11.44 1.32 10.39
C SER A 46 12.07 0.14 11.16
N GLY A 47 12.81 -0.75 10.49
CA GLY A 47 13.53 -1.87 11.11
C GLY A 47 12.69 -3.13 11.32
N PHE A 48 11.51 -3.23 10.69
CA PHE A 48 10.70 -4.43 10.71
C PHE A 48 11.03 -5.36 9.53
N SER A 49 10.81 -6.65 9.73
CA SER A 49 10.90 -7.66 8.68
C SER A 49 9.66 -7.63 7.80
N LEU A 50 9.83 -7.94 6.51
CA LEU A 50 8.72 -8.25 5.62
C LEU A 50 8.16 -9.65 5.93
N ASP A 51 6.85 -9.81 5.81
CA ASP A 51 6.18 -11.11 5.96
C ASP A 51 6.45 -12.02 4.74
N ASP A 52 6.36 -11.47 3.52
CA ASP A 52 6.75 -12.16 2.28
C ASP A 52 7.65 -11.28 1.38
N PRO A 53 8.98 -11.47 1.42
CA PRO A 53 9.91 -10.76 0.54
C PRO A 53 9.72 -11.03 -0.96
N ASN A 54 9.15 -12.18 -1.35
CA ASN A 54 8.96 -12.51 -2.77
C ASN A 54 7.83 -11.69 -3.37
N THR A 55 6.73 -11.50 -2.64
CA THR A 55 5.60 -10.66 -3.06
C THR A 55 6.02 -9.20 -3.19
N PHE A 56 6.83 -8.69 -2.25
CA PHE A 56 7.43 -7.37 -2.36
C PHE A 56 8.30 -7.22 -3.63
N ALA A 57 9.17 -8.22 -3.92
CA ALA A 57 10.00 -8.20 -5.11
C ALA A 57 9.18 -8.27 -6.41
N ALA A 58 8.14 -9.10 -6.45
CA ALA A 58 7.22 -9.19 -7.58
C ALA A 58 6.53 -7.85 -7.86
N ARG A 59 6.09 -7.15 -6.81
CA ARG A 59 5.49 -5.81 -6.90
C ARG A 59 6.45 -4.77 -7.43
N ILE A 60 7.72 -4.78 -6.97
CA ILE A 60 8.77 -3.91 -7.52
C ILE A 60 8.96 -4.18 -9.02
N HIS A 61 9.08 -5.45 -9.42
CA HIS A 61 9.26 -5.80 -10.83
C HIS A 61 8.09 -5.33 -11.71
N ARG A 62 6.85 -5.48 -11.23
CA ARG A 62 5.64 -4.96 -11.92
C ARG A 62 5.69 -3.45 -12.08
N MET A 63 6.08 -2.71 -11.04
CA MET A 63 6.25 -1.25 -11.10
C MET A 63 7.35 -0.81 -12.07
N LEU A 64 8.46 -1.54 -12.14
CA LEU A 64 9.53 -1.27 -13.11
C LEU A 64 9.05 -1.49 -14.54
N LYS A 65 8.32 -2.58 -14.81
CA LYS A 65 7.75 -2.85 -16.14
C LYS A 65 6.77 -1.76 -16.57
N LEU A 66 5.87 -1.35 -15.69
CA LEU A 66 4.93 -0.25 -15.93
C LEU A 66 5.68 1.08 -16.21
N GLY A 67 6.69 1.40 -15.40
CA GLY A 67 7.49 2.62 -15.56
C GLY A 67 8.32 2.65 -16.86
N LEU A 68 8.70 1.47 -17.37
CA LEU A 68 9.41 1.32 -18.64
C LEU A 68 8.47 1.08 -19.84
N ASN A 69 7.15 1.05 -19.60
CA ASN A 69 6.13 0.76 -20.61
C ASN A 69 6.40 -0.54 -21.38
N ILE A 70 6.84 -1.58 -20.65
CA ILE A 70 7.07 -2.92 -21.19
C ILE A 70 5.76 -3.70 -20.98
N ASP A 71 5.12 -4.08 -22.08
CA ASP A 71 3.90 -4.90 -22.05
C ASP A 71 4.19 -6.29 -21.44
N ASP A 72 3.27 -6.76 -20.61
CA ASP A 72 3.32 -8.03 -19.87
C ASP A 72 3.11 -9.28 -20.75
N ASP A 73 3.57 -9.27 -22.01
CA ASP A 73 3.45 -10.42 -22.93
C ASP A 73 4.27 -11.65 -22.47
N ASP A 74 5.08 -11.53 -21.42
CA ASP A 74 6.00 -12.56 -20.94
C ASP A 74 5.75 -13.04 -19.49
N ALA A 75 4.59 -12.76 -18.88
CA ALA A 75 4.33 -13.13 -17.48
C ALA A 75 3.03 -13.90 -17.24
N ALA A 76 3.08 -15.21 -17.50
CA ALA A 76 2.33 -16.16 -16.68
C ALA A 76 2.90 -16.17 -15.24
N ALA A 77 2.52 -15.23 -14.38
CA ALA A 77 2.68 -15.38 -12.93
C ALA A 77 1.84 -14.35 -12.14
N ALA A 78 1.09 -14.88 -11.18
CA ALA A 78 0.41 -14.21 -10.08
C ALA A 78 -0.88 -13.42 -10.44
N ASP A 79 -1.94 -14.21 -10.59
CA ASP A 79 -3.28 -13.86 -10.10
C ASP A 79 -3.19 -13.49 -8.60
N ASP A 80 -2.86 -12.23 -8.32
CA ASP A 80 -2.48 -11.73 -6.97
C ASP A 80 -3.61 -10.92 -6.31
N ASP A 81 -4.86 -11.11 -6.74
CA ASP A 81 -6.03 -10.60 -6.02
C ASP A 81 -6.29 -11.40 -4.71
N ALA A 82 -5.58 -12.52 -4.51
CA ALA A 82 -5.70 -13.37 -3.32
C ALA A 82 -4.82 -12.95 -2.12
N ASP A 83 -3.77 -12.15 -2.33
CA ASP A 83 -2.83 -11.73 -1.28
C ASP A 83 -3.08 -10.30 -0.75
N MET A 84 -4.15 -9.65 -1.19
CA MET A 84 -4.62 -8.45 -0.51
C MET A 84 -5.23 -8.85 0.85
N PRO A 85 -4.63 -8.45 1.99
CA PRO A 85 -5.27 -8.68 3.29
C PRO A 85 -6.64 -8.00 3.25
N ALA A 86 -7.68 -8.73 3.63
CA ALA A 86 -9.02 -8.17 3.72
C ALA A 86 -8.96 -6.89 4.57
N LEU A 87 -9.40 -5.77 4.00
CA LEU A 87 -9.67 -4.56 4.75
C LEU A 87 -10.79 -4.92 5.72
N ASP A 88 -10.47 -5.16 6.99
CA ASP A 88 -11.47 -5.23 8.04
C ASP A 88 -12.21 -3.89 8.02
N ASP A 89 -13.48 -3.91 7.60
CA ASP A 89 -14.47 -2.84 7.76
C ASP A 89 -14.67 -2.59 9.27
N ALA A 90 -13.71 -1.94 9.92
CA ALA A 90 -13.91 -1.30 11.21
C ALA A 90 -14.34 0.14 10.95
N ALA A 91 -15.63 0.26 10.62
CA ALA A 91 -16.38 1.49 10.69
C ALA A 91 -16.05 2.27 11.98
N ALA A 92 -15.89 3.58 11.80
CA ALA A 92 -16.31 4.63 12.71
C ALA A 92 -16.63 4.18 14.15
N GLU A 93 -15.63 4.20 15.04
CA GLU A 93 -15.86 4.33 16.48
C GLU A 93 -15.03 5.52 16.99
N GLU A 94 -15.75 6.63 17.12
CA GLU A 94 -15.56 7.76 18.01
C GLU A 94 -14.14 8.29 18.27
N SER A 95 -13.87 9.47 17.71
CA SER A 95 -13.07 10.50 18.38
C SER A 95 -13.66 10.80 19.76
N LYS A 96 -13.25 10.06 20.79
CA LYS A 96 -13.43 10.47 22.18
C LYS A 96 -12.19 11.22 22.64
N MET A 97 -12.18 12.53 22.39
CA MET A 97 -11.42 13.48 23.22
C MET A 97 -11.92 13.32 24.66
N GLU A 98 -11.10 12.78 25.55
CA GLU A 98 -11.32 12.88 26.98
C GLU A 98 -10.28 13.87 27.54
N GLU A 99 -10.80 14.98 28.07
CA GLU A 99 -10.10 16.00 28.85
C GLU A 99 -9.13 15.38 29.85
N VAL A 100 -7.94 15.98 29.95
CA VAL A 100 -7.12 15.83 31.15
C VAL A 100 -6.92 17.23 31.71
N ASP A 101 -7.60 17.48 32.83
CA ASP A 101 -7.34 18.56 33.78
C ASP A 101 -5.95 18.40 34.41
#